data_AF-A0A397IH08-F1
#
_entry.id   AF-A0A397IH08-F1
#
_cell.length_a   1.000
_cell.length_b   1.000
_cell.length_c   1.000
_cell.angle_alpha   90.00
_cell.angle_beta   90.00
_cell.angle_gamma   90.00
#
_symmetry.space_group_name_H-M   'P 1'
#
loop_
_entity.id
_entity.type
_entity.pdbx_description
1 polymer ?
#
loop_
_entity_poly.entity_id
_entity_poly.type
_entity_poly.pdbx_seq_one_letter_code
_entity_poly.pdbx_strand_id
1 'polypeptide(L)'
;MNTIWVIKNAYKKENKDSEIGIQIKKAENFLANQNHSLGSIWKSISRISVHWSEESTGTTTTTPTPFNYQTHPGTIYTSQLLNYSRLPKPKNEENFEKELEELTKSTSALNVSSPFQIQKKKMIFKFFDKLSQDFSELLDDKEENNVMVLIVVDKEQNKQSFTAHSAILRYRSSYFNKELSNLITLDGDNTNIKTITLQNISAQLFEVILKYIYGGIINTDNMDTKTIFKLMIVANELEFEELSERLENHFVESKAPWLRTYFTFVYNSSFENNKLKNLEKFRNDTIAKYPNLIFESAEFTSIRESALVSILKLNDLQVKESEIWDHVIKWGTAQNSTLPEKLEEWSDENFITLKTTLQQCLPLIRYFQISNSDVMEKVEPYNKILDEQLWNDLKQHLTLPDRPIKSIVLPPRVIELFSTILNEEQAVMISSWIDHRRVNYSSINNPYEFRLILRGSKDGFSPRTFWNVCDGYVNTIVVAKVKGTDEIVGGFNPLAWDKKTTEWKKTNKSFIFSFKEGYIQNSILSRVKDKDYALFYHYISDCYGPKFGGDEFRLESWVNDFTLDKQSVCSSAFFNHYEKPIRSTSEKFSITDYEVFTVITKSSCSIS
;
A
#
# COMPACT_ATOMS: atom_id res chain seq x y z
N MET A 1 20.29 -12.01 -55.84
CA MET A 1 21.07 -10.76 -55.78
C MET A 1 20.22 -9.49 -55.89
N ASN A 2 18.89 -9.49 -55.68
CA ASN A 2 18.05 -8.29 -55.92
C ASN A 2 17.13 -7.82 -54.76
N THR A 3 17.30 -8.34 -53.54
CA THR A 3 16.48 -7.91 -52.38
C THR A 3 17.15 -6.78 -51.57
N ILE A 4 18.48 -6.75 -51.54
CA ILE A 4 19.26 -5.72 -50.82
C ILE A 4 19.24 -4.36 -51.53
N TRP A 5 19.08 -4.34 -52.86
CA TRP A 5 19.03 -3.10 -53.64
C TRP A 5 17.74 -2.30 -53.42
N VAL A 6 16.61 -2.99 -53.25
CA VAL A 6 15.30 -2.37 -52.98
C VAL A 6 15.26 -1.75 -51.58
N ILE A 7 15.87 -2.41 -50.59
CA ILE A 7 16.00 -1.88 -49.21
C ILE A 7 16.93 -0.64 -49.19
N LYS A 8 18.04 -0.65 -49.95
CA LYS A 8 18.96 0.50 -50.01
C LYS A 8 18.34 1.78 -50.59
N ASN A 9 17.36 1.66 -51.49
CA ASN A 9 16.75 2.81 -52.15
C ASN A 9 15.51 3.36 -51.42
N ALA A 10 14.83 2.55 -50.60
CA ALA A 10 13.71 3.02 -49.76
C ALA A 10 14.18 3.93 -48.60
N TYR A 11 15.42 3.76 -48.12
CA TYR A 11 15.93 4.45 -46.93
C TYR A 11 16.71 5.75 -47.17
N LYS A 12 16.81 6.22 -48.42
CA LYS A 12 17.49 7.50 -48.72
C LYS A 12 16.65 8.75 -48.41
N LYS A 13 15.41 8.58 -47.93
CA LYS A 13 14.46 9.69 -47.70
C LYS A 13 14.16 10.00 -46.23
N GLU A 14 14.70 9.25 -45.28
CA GLU A 14 14.43 9.50 -43.85
C GLU A 14 15.70 9.90 -43.08
N ASN A 15 15.51 10.86 -42.19
CA ASN A 15 16.54 11.60 -41.49
C ASN A 15 17.35 10.68 -40.57
N LYS A 16 18.68 10.65 -40.75
CA LYS A 16 19.61 9.75 -40.04
C LYS A 16 19.68 9.98 -38.52
N ASP A 17 19.08 11.06 -38.05
CA ASP A 17 19.09 11.49 -36.64
C ASP A 17 17.77 11.18 -35.90
N SER A 18 16.86 10.40 -36.50
CA SER A 18 15.66 9.92 -35.80
C SER A 18 16.00 8.84 -34.76
N GLU A 19 15.29 8.86 -33.63
CA GLU A 19 15.36 7.85 -32.55
C GLU A 19 15.27 6.41 -33.09
N ILE A 20 14.45 6.22 -34.13
CA ILE A 20 14.25 4.95 -34.83
C ILE A 20 15.52 4.51 -35.58
N GLY A 21 16.22 5.43 -36.24
CA GLY A 21 17.50 5.15 -36.90
C GLY A 21 18.61 4.76 -35.93
N ILE A 22 18.62 5.34 -34.73
CA ILE A 22 19.57 5.02 -33.65
C ILE A 22 19.30 3.62 -33.08
N GLN A 23 18.03 3.28 -32.87
CA GLN A 23 17.59 1.97 -32.36
C GLN A 23 17.87 0.84 -33.36
N ILE A 24 17.65 1.07 -34.65
CA ILE A 24 17.98 0.10 -35.72
C ILE A 24 19.49 -0.14 -35.79
N LYS A 25 20.31 0.91 -35.68
CA LYS A 25 21.78 0.78 -35.69
C LYS A 25 22.32 0.06 -34.45
N LYS A 26 21.65 0.23 -33.29
CA LYS A 26 21.91 -0.57 -32.08
C LYS A 26 21.54 -2.04 -32.29
N ALA A 27 20.41 -2.32 -32.95
CA ALA A 27 20.00 -3.68 -33.28
C ALA A 27 20.95 -4.35 -34.30
N GLU A 28 21.44 -3.62 -35.31
CA GLU A 28 22.44 -4.10 -36.27
C GLU A 28 23.78 -4.42 -35.58
N ASN A 29 24.25 -3.56 -34.68
CA ASN A 29 25.47 -3.81 -33.88
C ASN A 29 25.32 -4.97 -32.90
N PHE A 30 24.10 -5.21 -32.42
CA PHE A 30 23.78 -6.36 -31.57
C PHE A 30 23.76 -7.67 -32.38
N LEU A 31 23.27 -7.63 -33.63
CA LEU A 31 23.17 -8.76 -34.54
C LEU A 31 24.53 -9.20 -35.10
N ALA A 32 25.46 -8.27 -35.35
CA ALA A 32 26.81 -8.61 -35.80
C ALA A 32 27.62 -9.44 -34.77
N ASN A 33 27.16 -9.48 -33.51
CA ASN A 33 27.83 -10.13 -32.39
C ASN A 33 27.25 -11.49 -31.97
N GLN A 34 26.23 -12.03 -32.65
CA GLN A 34 25.65 -13.33 -32.29
C GLN A 34 25.53 -14.33 -33.45
N ASN A 35 25.86 -15.58 -33.13
CA ASN A 35 25.98 -16.71 -34.04
C ASN A 35 24.71 -17.04 -34.84
N HIS A 36 24.94 -17.59 -36.04
CA HIS A 36 24.05 -17.89 -37.16
C HIS A 36 22.75 -18.71 -36.92
N SER A 37 22.37 -19.10 -35.70
CA SER A 37 21.24 -20.02 -35.46
C SER A 37 19.85 -19.36 -35.40
N LEU A 38 19.74 -18.03 -35.36
CA LEU A 38 18.46 -17.31 -35.32
C LEU A 38 17.96 -16.86 -36.71
N GLY A 39 18.74 -17.07 -37.77
CA GLY A 39 18.45 -16.60 -39.13
C GLY A 39 17.28 -17.30 -39.83
N SER A 40 16.93 -18.54 -39.43
CA SER A 40 15.81 -19.29 -40.02
C SER A 40 14.45 -18.86 -39.46
N ILE A 41 14.42 -18.48 -38.18
CA ILE A 41 13.22 -17.99 -37.49
C ILE A 41 12.80 -16.64 -38.08
N TRP A 42 13.75 -15.73 -38.27
CA TRP A 42 13.47 -14.43 -38.90
C TRP A 42 13.13 -14.51 -40.39
N LYS A 43 13.62 -15.53 -41.11
CA LYS A 43 13.21 -15.81 -42.51
C LYS A 43 11.73 -16.18 -42.62
N SER A 44 11.19 -16.83 -41.59
CA SER A 44 9.78 -17.23 -41.52
C SER A 44 8.89 -16.06 -41.12
N ILE A 45 9.34 -15.24 -40.16
CA ILE A 45 8.66 -14.00 -39.76
C ILE A 45 8.63 -12.99 -40.93
N SER A 46 9.72 -12.87 -41.71
CA SER A 46 9.75 -11.98 -42.88
C SER A 46 8.79 -12.41 -44.00
N ARG A 47 8.45 -13.69 -44.12
CA ARG A 47 7.46 -14.15 -45.11
C ARG A 47 6.04 -13.76 -44.71
N ILE A 48 5.74 -13.74 -43.41
CA ILE A 48 4.44 -13.35 -42.87
C ILE A 48 4.23 -11.83 -43.03
N SER A 49 5.26 -11.01 -42.80
CA SER A 49 5.18 -9.56 -43.03
C SER A 49 5.03 -9.17 -44.51
N VAL A 50 5.56 -9.97 -45.44
CA VAL A 50 5.37 -9.72 -46.89
C VAL A 50 3.92 -10.00 -47.31
N HIS A 51 3.28 -11.01 -46.74
CA HIS A 51 1.89 -11.33 -47.08
C HIS A 51 0.90 -10.23 -46.62
N TRP A 52 1.18 -9.59 -45.49
CA TRP A 52 0.37 -8.49 -44.94
C TRP A 52 0.62 -7.12 -45.61
N SER A 53 1.73 -6.98 -46.34
CA SER A 53 2.05 -5.77 -47.11
C SER A 53 1.31 -5.70 -48.44
N GLU A 54 0.80 -6.81 -48.95
CA GLU A 54 0.11 -6.86 -50.25
C GLU A 54 -1.40 -6.56 -50.14
N GLU A 55 -1.98 -6.59 -48.94
CA GLU A 55 -3.40 -6.25 -48.72
C GLU A 55 -3.66 -4.77 -48.40
N SER A 56 -2.63 -3.96 -48.15
CA SER A 56 -2.81 -2.56 -47.73
C SER A 56 -2.70 -1.52 -48.85
N THR A 57 -2.70 -1.91 -50.13
CA THR A 57 -2.71 -0.96 -51.25
C THR A 57 -4.13 -0.53 -51.59
N GLY A 58 -4.73 0.26 -50.69
CA GLY A 58 -5.98 1.00 -50.91
C GLY A 58 -5.76 2.49 -50.58
N THR A 59 -6.03 3.35 -51.55
CA THR A 59 -5.74 4.78 -51.63
C THR A 59 -6.37 5.70 -50.55
N THR A 60 -5.59 6.74 -50.15
CA THR A 60 -5.96 8.09 -49.62
C THR A 60 -6.69 8.14 -48.26
N THR A 61 -6.35 8.98 -47.26
CA THR A 61 -6.07 10.43 -47.27
C THR A 61 -5.47 10.87 -45.93
N THR A 62 -4.73 11.98 -45.92
CA THR A 62 -3.92 12.55 -44.82
C THR A 62 -4.73 13.20 -43.67
N THR A 63 -4.51 12.77 -42.43
CA THR A 63 -4.61 13.61 -41.19
C THR A 63 -3.81 12.93 -40.06
N PRO A 64 -2.95 13.63 -39.29
CA PRO A 64 -2.09 12.99 -38.30
C PRO A 64 -2.85 12.77 -36.98
N THR A 65 -3.08 11.50 -36.61
CA THR A 65 -3.52 11.10 -35.26
C THR A 65 -2.30 10.62 -34.45
N PRO A 66 -2.28 10.81 -33.11
CA PRO A 66 -1.19 10.30 -32.28
C PRO A 66 -1.26 8.77 -32.28
N PHE A 67 -0.18 8.11 -32.67
CA PHE A 67 -0.07 6.65 -32.64
C PHE A 67 -0.29 6.14 -31.20
N ASN A 68 -1.41 5.44 -30.98
CA ASN A 68 -1.66 4.71 -29.74
C ASN A 68 -0.89 3.39 -29.79
N TYR A 69 0.17 3.27 -28.98
CA TYR A 69 1.05 2.09 -28.91
C TYR A 69 0.33 0.81 -28.43
N GLN A 70 -0.89 0.92 -27.88
CA GLN A 70 -1.67 -0.20 -27.33
C GLN A 70 -2.26 -1.12 -28.39
N THR A 71 -2.29 -0.71 -29.67
CA THR A 71 -2.84 -1.51 -30.78
C THR A 71 -1.78 -1.94 -31.78
N HIS A 72 -0.50 -1.67 -31.52
CA HIS A 72 0.59 -2.00 -32.45
C HIS A 72 0.97 -3.50 -32.35
N PRO A 73 0.85 -4.28 -33.45
CA PRO A 73 1.02 -5.74 -33.41
C PRO A 73 2.39 -6.20 -32.90
N GLY A 74 3.45 -5.45 -33.20
CA GLY A 74 4.81 -5.76 -32.72
C GLY A 74 4.98 -5.63 -31.20
N THR A 75 4.22 -4.75 -30.54
CA THR A 75 4.25 -4.52 -29.09
C THR A 75 3.49 -5.61 -28.34
N ILE A 76 2.40 -6.09 -28.93
CA ILE A 76 1.59 -7.19 -28.41
C ILE A 76 2.38 -8.50 -28.49
N TYR A 77 3.09 -8.75 -29.59
CA TYR A 77 3.92 -9.94 -29.76
C TYR A 77 5.11 -10.01 -28.79
N THR A 78 5.80 -8.87 -28.57
CA THR A 78 6.92 -8.80 -27.61
C THR A 78 6.47 -8.96 -26.15
N SER A 79 5.28 -8.49 -25.79
CA SER A 79 4.75 -8.63 -24.42
C SER A 79 4.35 -10.06 -24.04
N GLN A 80 3.84 -10.87 -24.99
CA GLN A 80 3.54 -12.29 -24.76
C GLN A 80 4.80 -13.15 -24.65
N LEU A 81 5.83 -12.88 -25.47
CA LEU A 81 7.12 -13.59 -25.40
C LEU A 81 7.86 -13.36 -24.07
N LEU A 82 7.61 -12.20 -23.43
CA LEU A 82 8.26 -11.77 -22.18
C LEU A 82 7.37 -11.92 -20.94
N ASN A 83 6.17 -12.50 -21.09
CA ASN A 83 5.25 -12.88 -20.01
C ASN A 83 4.84 -11.73 -19.06
N TYR A 84 4.49 -10.56 -19.60
CA TYR A 84 3.96 -9.43 -18.83
C TYR A 84 2.44 -9.58 -18.57
N SER A 85 2.01 -9.55 -17.30
CA SER A 85 0.64 -9.87 -16.86
C SER A 85 -0.36 -8.69 -16.81
N ARG A 86 -0.03 -7.52 -17.39
CA ARG A 86 -0.82 -6.28 -17.25
C ARG A 86 -1.40 -5.72 -18.57
N LEU A 87 -1.72 -6.57 -19.54
CA LEU A 87 -2.43 -6.14 -20.76
C LEU A 87 -3.79 -6.86 -20.89
N PRO A 88 -4.83 -6.20 -21.45
CA PRO A 88 -6.10 -6.85 -21.74
C PRO A 88 -5.92 -7.98 -22.76
N LYS A 89 -6.69 -9.07 -22.63
CA LYS A 89 -6.74 -10.11 -23.66
C LYS A 89 -7.37 -9.55 -24.96
N PRO A 90 -6.77 -9.75 -26.14
CA PRO A 90 -7.39 -9.35 -27.40
C PRO A 90 -8.60 -10.24 -27.73
N LYS A 91 -9.60 -9.68 -28.41
CA LYS A 91 -10.63 -10.46 -29.12
C LYS A 91 -10.03 -10.90 -30.45
N ASN A 92 -9.48 -12.11 -30.51
CA ASN A 92 -9.00 -12.70 -31.75
C ASN A 92 -10.09 -13.57 -32.41
N GLU A 93 -10.05 -13.69 -33.74
CA GLU A 93 -10.86 -14.67 -34.47
C GLU A 93 -10.36 -16.10 -34.18
N GLU A 94 -11.30 -17.05 -34.16
CA GLU A 94 -11.13 -18.47 -33.76
C GLU A 94 -10.01 -19.20 -34.54
N ASN A 95 -9.64 -18.69 -35.72
CA ASN A 95 -8.57 -19.26 -36.56
C ASN A 95 -7.15 -18.93 -36.04
N PHE A 96 -6.97 -17.80 -35.36
CA PHE A 96 -5.66 -17.34 -34.89
C PHE A 96 -5.15 -18.13 -33.67
N GLU A 97 -6.05 -18.49 -32.76
CA GLU A 97 -5.72 -19.35 -31.61
C GLU A 97 -5.32 -20.77 -32.08
N LYS A 98 -5.91 -21.23 -33.19
CA LYS A 98 -5.63 -22.54 -33.78
C LYS A 98 -4.24 -22.61 -34.43
N GLU A 99 -3.84 -21.57 -35.16
CA GLU A 99 -2.47 -21.45 -35.70
C GLU A 99 -1.43 -21.29 -34.59
N LEU A 100 -1.75 -20.56 -33.52
CA LEU A 100 -0.88 -20.41 -32.35
C LEU A 100 -0.69 -21.74 -31.60
N GLU A 101 -1.73 -22.55 -31.50
CA GLU A 101 -1.67 -23.89 -30.90
C GLU A 101 -0.84 -24.86 -31.77
N GLU A 102 -0.95 -24.79 -33.10
CA GLU A 102 -0.09 -25.55 -34.02
C GLU A 102 1.38 -25.13 -33.95
N LEU A 103 1.67 -23.83 -33.84
CA LEU A 103 3.03 -23.30 -33.65
C LEU A 103 3.62 -23.75 -32.30
N THR A 104 2.80 -23.80 -31.26
CA THR A 104 3.19 -24.27 -29.92
C THR A 104 3.44 -25.78 -29.92
N LYS A 105 2.64 -26.56 -30.66
CA LYS A 105 2.85 -28.00 -30.88
C LYS A 105 4.10 -28.30 -31.72
N SER A 106 4.39 -27.48 -32.73
CA SER A 106 5.57 -27.61 -33.59
C SER A 106 6.88 -27.27 -32.85
N THR A 107 6.86 -26.23 -32.00
CA THR A 107 8.00 -25.85 -31.15
C THR A 107 8.26 -26.84 -30.02
N SER A 108 7.21 -27.47 -29.46
CA SER A 108 7.37 -28.55 -28.48
C SER A 108 7.82 -29.87 -29.12
N ALA A 109 7.41 -30.18 -30.36
CA ALA A 109 7.91 -31.33 -31.11
C ALA A 109 9.41 -31.21 -31.49
N LEU A 110 9.89 -30.00 -31.80
CA LEU A 110 11.32 -29.74 -32.08
C LEU A 110 12.23 -29.94 -30.86
N ASN A 111 11.68 -29.91 -29.64
CA ASN A 111 12.44 -30.16 -28.40
C ASN A 111 12.57 -31.65 -28.04
N VAL A 112 11.85 -32.56 -28.70
CA VAL A 112 11.81 -33.99 -28.33
C VAL A 112 12.61 -34.89 -29.29
N SER A 113 13.07 -34.40 -30.46
CA SER A 113 13.83 -35.22 -31.42
C SER A 113 15.14 -34.57 -31.88
N SER A 114 16.08 -34.35 -30.95
CA SER A 114 17.51 -34.24 -31.28
C SER A 114 18.38 -34.54 -30.05
N PRO A 115 19.12 -35.66 -30.01
CA PRO A 115 20.03 -35.96 -28.90
C PRO A 115 21.31 -35.12 -28.86
N PHE A 116 21.49 -34.13 -29.74
CA PHE A 116 22.73 -33.34 -29.79
C PHE A 116 22.45 -31.85 -30.04
N GLN A 117 21.89 -31.17 -29.06
CA GLN A 117 22.30 -29.80 -28.78
C GLN A 117 23.23 -29.80 -27.58
N ILE A 118 24.53 -29.73 -27.83
CA ILE A 118 25.51 -29.36 -26.82
C ILE A 118 25.19 -27.90 -26.45
N GLN A 119 24.33 -27.69 -25.46
CA GLN A 119 24.41 -26.48 -24.65
C GLN A 119 25.82 -26.49 -24.08
N LYS A 120 26.75 -25.73 -24.69
CA LYS A 120 27.97 -25.32 -24.00
C LYS A 120 27.52 -24.45 -22.82
N LYS A 121 27.11 -25.09 -21.73
CA LYS A 121 26.97 -24.48 -20.42
C LYS A 121 28.37 -23.93 -20.13
N LYS A 122 28.55 -22.62 -20.25
CA LYS A 122 29.83 -21.98 -19.93
C LYS A 122 30.11 -22.36 -18.48
N MET A 123 31.07 -23.26 -18.26
CA MET A 123 31.42 -23.71 -16.92
C MET A 123 32.19 -22.57 -16.27
N ILE A 124 31.53 -21.86 -15.35
CA ILE A 124 32.11 -20.73 -14.62
C ILE A 124 32.31 -21.21 -13.19
N PHE A 125 33.57 -21.30 -12.77
CA PHE A 125 33.93 -21.47 -11.37
C PHE A 125 33.97 -20.10 -10.71
N LYS A 126 33.28 -19.94 -9.58
CA LYS A 126 33.22 -18.69 -8.81
C LYS A 126 33.98 -18.91 -7.50
N PHE A 127 34.93 -18.04 -7.20
CA PHE A 127 35.76 -18.09 -5.98
C PHE A 127 35.53 -16.83 -5.11
N PHE A 128 34.27 -16.41 -4.99
CA PHE A 128 33.93 -15.15 -4.33
C PHE A 128 34.14 -15.19 -2.82
N ASP A 129 33.93 -16.34 -2.18
CA ASP A 129 34.09 -16.48 -0.73
C ASP A 129 35.54 -16.23 -0.30
N LYS A 130 36.51 -16.83 -1.00
CA LYS A 130 37.93 -16.61 -0.70
C LYS A 130 38.35 -15.17 -1.01
N LEU A 131 37.91 -14.61 -2.14
CA LEU A 131 38.17 -13.21 -2.48
C LEU A 131 37.62 -12.24 -1.41
N SER A 132 36.39 -12.49 -0.96
CA SER A 132 35.75 -11.75 0.13
C SER A 132 36.54 -11.86 1.43
N GLN A 133 37.01 -13.05 1.77
CA GLN A 133 37.83 -13.28 2.95
C GLN A 133 39.17 -12.53 2.85
N ASP A 134 39.84 -12.58 1.69
CA ASP A 134 41.12 -11.90 1.46
C ASP A 134 40.98 -10.38 1.63
N PHE A 135 39.89 -9.78 1.13
CA PHE A 135 39.61 -8.36 1.40
C PHE A 135 39.23 -8.10 2.85
N SER A 136 38.53 -9.01 3.53
CA SER A 136 38.21 -8.84 4.95
C SER A 136 39.49 -8.86 5.80
N GLU A 137 40.46 -9.70 5.46
CA GLU A 137 41.79 -9.72 6.10
C GLU A 137 42.55 -8.41 5.82
N LEU A 138 42.45 -7.85 4.61
CA LEU A 138 43.03 -6.55 4.26
C LEU A 138 42.46 -5.38 5.08
N LEU A 139 41.21 -5.45 5.54
CA LEU A 139 40.63 -4.42 6.40
C LEU A 139 41.36 -4.33 7.76
N ASP A 140 41.82 -5.47 8.28
CA ASP A 140 42.55 -5.54 9.55
C ASP A 140 44.04 -5.17 9.39
N ASP A 141 44.55 -5.22 8.15
CA ASP A 141 45.90 -4.80 7.80
C ASP A 141 46.03 -3.26 7.82
N LYS A 142 47.08 -2.78 8.48
CA LYS A 142 47.36 -1.36 8.66
C LYS A 142 48.46 -0.84 7.74
N GLU A 143 49.18 -1.71 7.02
CA GLU A 143 50.42 -1.34 6.34
C GLU A 143 50.23 -0.53 5.04
N GLU A 144 49.00 -0.42 4.49
CA GLU A 144 48.74 0.31 3.22
C GLU A 144 47.51 1.27 3.24
N ASN A 145 46.96 1.58 4.42
CA ASN A 145 45.78 2.44 4.50
C ASN A 145 46.08 3.89 4.08
N ASN A 146 45.31 4.42 3.12
CA ASN A 146 45.45 5.78 2.59
C ASN A 146 44.24 6.69 2.81
N VAL A 147 43.22 6.19 3.53
CA VAL A 147 42.06 6.96 3.97
C VAL A 147 41.85 6.75 5.47
N MET A 148 41.54 7.84 6.16
CA MET A 148 41.06 7.85 7.53
C MET A 148 39.62 8.37 7.53
N VAL A 149 38.68 7.54 7.99
CA VAL A 149 37.30 7.95 8.21
C VAL A 149 37.11 8.29 9.67
N LEU A 150 36.76 9.54 9.93
CA LEU A 150 36.49 10.07 11.26
C LEU A 150 34.99 10.07 11.51
N ILE A 151 34.54 9.27 12.48
CA ILE A 151 33.18 9.28 12.98
C ILE A 151 33.10 10.29 14.13
N VAL A 152 32.26 11.30 13.95
CA VAL A 152 31.99 12.34 14.97
C VAL A 152 30.62 12.07 15.57
N VAL A 153 30.62 11.61 16.83
CA VAL A 153 29.40 11.21 17.56
C VAL A 153 28.73 12.40 18.25
N ASP A 154 29.51 13.42 18.67
CA ASP A 154 29.04 14.66 19.31
C ASP A 154 29.97 15.85 18.98
N LYS A 155 29.53 17.09 19.29
CA LYS A 155 30.25 18.37 19.10
C LYS A 155 31.62 18.43 19.82
N GLU A 156 32.58 17.69 19.29
CA GLU A 156 34.03 17.72 19.51
C GLU A 156 34.67 16.78 20.55
N GLN A 157 33.92 16.11 21.44
CA GLN A 157 34.54 15.33 22.54
C GLN A 157 34.70 13.81 22.31
N ASN A 158 33.88 13.16 21.48
CA ASN A 158 33.99 11.72 21.18
C ASN A 158 34.18 11.48 19.68
N LYS A 159 35.43 11.25 19.28
CA LYS A 159 35.83 10.98 17.89
C LYS A 159 36.41 9.56 17.81
N GLN A 160 35.86 8.72 16.94
CA GLN A 160 36.42 7.41 16.63
C GLN A 160 36.90 7.42 15.18
N SER A 161 38.14 6.98 14.96
CA SER A 161 38.73 6.90 13.63
C SER A 161 38.81 5.46 13.14
N PHE A 162 38.61 5.30 11.83
CA PHE A 162 38.75 4.05 11.12
C PHE A 162 39.71 4.27 9.95
N THR A 163 40.62 3.34 9.71
CA THR A 163 41.50 3.35 8.55
C THR A 163 40.90 2.49 7.44
N ALA A 164 41.04 2.92 6.19
CA ALA A 164 40.49 2.23 5.03
C ALA A 164 41.31 2.52 3.75
N HIS A 165 40.95 1.81 2.69
CA HIS A 165 41.59 1.87 1.39
C HIS A 165 40.69 2.62 0.39
N SER A 166 41.18 3.73 -0.15
CA SER A 166 40.42 4.60 -1.08
C SER A 166 39.89 3.85 -2.29
N ALA A 167 40.66 2.93 -2.87
CA ALA A 167 40.23 2.15 -4.03
C ALA A 167 38.96 1.36 -3.72
N ILE A 168 38.91 0.68 -2.58
CA ILE A 168 37.77 -0.15 -2.18
C ILE A 168 36.54 0.74 -1.91
N LEU A 169 36.70 1.81 -1.12
CA LEU A 169 35.61 2.74 -0.81
C LEU A 169 34.97 3.34 -2.07
N ARG A 170 35.79 3.80 -3.02
CA ARG A 170 35.34 4.44 -4.28
C ARG A 170 34.49 3.51 -5.15
N TYR A 171 34.88 2.23 -5.26
CA TYR A 171 34.16 1.28 -6.11
C TYR A 171 32.92 0.69 -5.43
N ARG A 172 32.85 0.72 -4.09
CA ARG A 172 31.71 0.20 -3.34
C ARG A 172 30.62 1.25 -3.10
N SER A 173 30.93 2.54 -3.17
CA SER A 173 29.97 3.61 -2.95
C SER A 173 30.28 4.86 -3.78
N SER A 174 29.25 5.36 -4.46
CA SER A 174 29.34 6.62 -5.19
C SER A 174 29.48 7.83 -4.27
N TYR A 175 28.99 7.76 -3.03
CA TYR A 175 29.21 8.79 -2.01
C TYR A 175 30.71 8.93 -1.73
N PHE A 176 31.37 7.83 -1.36
CA PHE A 176 32.81 7.85 -1.08
C PHE A 176 33.62 8.20 -2.33
N ASN A 177 33.17 7.82 -3.52
CA ASN A 177 33.81 8.23 -4.77
C ASN A 177 33.80 9.75 -4.98
N LYS A 178 32.65 10.40 -4.76
CA LYS A 178 32.52 11.86 -4.84
C LYS A 178 33.38 12.53 -3.78
N GLU A 179 33.26 12.09 -2.53
CA GLU A 179 33.94 12.71 -1.39
C GLU A 179 35.47 12.64 -1.53
N LEU A 180 36.00 11.46 -1.87
CA LEU A 180 37.43 11.29 -2.10
C LEU A 180 37.94 12.01 -3.35
N SER A 181 37.09 12.33 -4.32
CA SER A 181 37.49 13.07 -5.51
C SER A 181 37.61 14.57 -5.23
N ASN A 182 36.69 15.12 -4.42
CA ASN A 182 36.72 16.51 -3.97
C ASN A 182 37.97 16.83 -3.12
N LEU A 183 38.40 15.87 -2.29
CA LEU A 183 39.62 16.03 -1.50
C LEU A 183 40.89 16.12 -2.36
N ILE A 184 40.95 15.40 -3.49
CA ILE A 184 42.09 15.48 -4.43
C ILE A 184 42.20 16.85 -5.07
N THR A 185 41.09 17.55 -5.28
CA THR A 185 41.09 18.89 -5.91
C THR A 185 41.46 20.02 -4.95
N LEU A 186 41.43 19.78 -3.63
CA LEU A 186 41.68 20.80 -2.60
C LEU A 186 43.12 20.78 -2.08
N ASP A 187 43.77 19.61 -2.05
CA ASP A 187 45.15 19.47 -1.60
C ASP A 187 46.13 19.51 -2.78
N GLY A 188 46.84 20.64 -2.88
CA GLY A 188 48.13 20.71 -3.56
C GLY A 188 49.30 20.21 -2.70
N ASP A 189 49.03 19.63 -1.51
CA ASP A 189 50.03 19.31 -0.50
C ASP A 189 50.10 17.83 -0.08
N ASN A 190 51.34 17.40 0.14
CA ASN A 190 51.88 16.03 0.28
C ASN A 190 51.47 15.27 1.57
N THR A 191 50.19 15.25 1.97
CA THR A 191 49.75 14.32 3.02
C THR A 191 49.21 13.02 2.41
N ASN A 192 49.88 11.89 2.66
CA ASN A 192 49.52 10.59 2.07
C ASN A 192 48.16 10.02 2.54
N ILE A 193 47.53 10.59 3.57
CA ILE A 193 46.30 10.06 4.19
C ILE A 193 45.16 11.08 4.06
N LYS A 194 44.11 10.70 3.34
CA LYS A 194 42.90 11.53 3.14
C LYS A 194 41.92 11.34 4.29
N THR A 195 41.33 12.42 4.80
CA THR A 195 40.38 12.36 5.92
C THR A 195 38.94 12.64 5.47
N ILE A 196 38.01 11.74 5.78
CA ILE A 196 36.56 11.93 5.57
C ILE A 196 35.89 12.04 6.92
N THR A 197 35.01 13.04 7.10
CA THR A 197 34.26 13.20 8.35
C THR A 197 32.81 12.79 8.14
N LEU A 198 32.33 11.83 8.92
CA LEU A 198 30.94 11.41 8.94
C LEU A 198 30.28 11.83 10.26
N GLN A 199 29.06 12.35 10.16
CA GLN A 199 28.22 12.76 11.29
C GLN A 199 26.98 11.87 11.38
N ASN A 200 26.35 11.81 12.55
CA ASN A 200 25.09 11.09 12.80
C ASN A 200 25.14 9.56 12.59
N ILE A 201 26.33 8.98 12.51
CA ILE A 201 26.56 7.53 12.42
C ILE A 201 27.31 7.09 13.68
N SER A 202 26.83 6.05 14.35
CA SER A 202 27.59 5.46 15.47
C SER A 202 28.75 4.63 14.97
N ALA A 203 29.87 4.61 15.70
CA ALA A 203 31.05 3.84 15.31
C ALA A 203 30.77 2.34 15.14
N GLN A 204 29.94 1.76 16.00
CA GLN A 204 29.51 0.36 15.89
C GLN A 204 28.82 0.08 14.54
N LEU A 205 27.92 0.98 14.11
CA LEU A 205 27.23 0.86 12.83
C LEU A 205 28.20 1.01 11.64
N PHE A 206 29.17 1.92 11.76
CA PHE A 206 30.18 2.10 10.73
C PHE A 206 31.12 0.89 10.59
N GLU A 207 31.45 0.23 11.69
CA GLU A 207 32.23 -1.01 11.66
C GLU A 207 31.51 -2.11 10.86
N VAL A 208 30.19 -2.23 11.01
CA VAL A 208 29.35 -3.15 10.23
C VAL A 208 29.38 -2.79 8.75
N ILE A 209 29.32 -1.49 8.43
CA ILE A 209 29.40 -0.99 7.06
C ILE A 209 30.77 -1.30 6.44
N LEU A 210 31.88 -1.15 7.19
CA LEU A 210 33.21 -1.54 6.70
C LEU A 210 33.29 -3.04 6.38
N LYS A 211 32.76 -3.90 7.25
CA LYS A 211 32.68 -5.34 6.99
C LYS A 211 31.87 -5.65 5.73
N TYR A 212 30.79 -4.92 5.46
CA TYR A 212 30.04 -5.02 4.21
C TYR A 212 30.81 -4.50 2.98
N ILE A 213 31.56 -3.41 3.13
CA ILE A 213 32.35 -2.83 2.04
C ILE A 213 33.40 -3.82 1.55
N TYR A 214 34.13 -4.45 2.48
CA TYR A 214 35.24 -5.34 2.17
C TYR A 214 34.81 -6.78 1.90
N GLY A 215 33.95 -7.34 2.77
CA GLY A 215 33.52 -8.73 2.69
C GLY A 215 32.13 -8.95 2.07
N GLY A 216 31.34 -7.90 1.82
CA GLY A 216 29.96 -8.08 1.33
C GLY A 216 29.04 -8.83 2.32
N ILE A 217 29.44 -8.96 3.59
CA ILE A 217 28.71 -9.71 4.62
C ILE A 217 28.24 -8.73 5.70
N ILE A 218 27.01 -8.93 6.17
CA ILE A 218 26.45 -8.25 7.34
C ILE A 218 25.93 -9.30 8.29
N ASN A 219 26.42 -9.27 9.52
CA ASN A 219 25.89 -10.08 10.60
C ASN A 219 24.92 -9.22 11.42
N THR A 220 23.63 -9.59 11.42
CA THR A 220 22.58 -8.90 12.17
C THR A 220 22.15 -9.62 13.44
N ASP A 221 22.72 -10.79 13.77
CA ASP A 221 22.24 -11.69 14.83
C ASP A 221 22.24 -11.03 16.22
N ASN A 222 23.20 -10.13 16.46
CA ASN A 222 23.36 -9.41 17.73
C ASN A 222 22.82 -7.96 17.69
N MET A 223 22.08 -7.60 16.65
CA MET A 223 21.54 -6.24 16.48
C MET A 223 20.05 -6.23 16.78
N ASP A 224 19.62 -5.27 17.59
CA ASP A 224 18.20 -5.01 17.73
C ASP A 224 17.62 -4.41 16.44
N THR A 225 16.31 -4.59 16.24
CA THR A 225 15.62 -4.15 15.02
C THR A 225 15.76 -2.65 14.75
N LYS A 226 15.87 -1.80 15.79
CA LYS A 226 16.06 -0.35 15.63
C LYS A 226 17.45 -0.05 15.07
N THR A 227 18.47 -0.79 15.49
CA THR A 227 19.83 -0.69 14.95
C THR A 227 19.90 -1.13 13.49
N ILE A 228 19.22 -2.23 13.13
CA ILE A 228 19.12 -2.68 11.72
C ILE A 228 18.37 -1.63 10.87
N PHE A 229 17.34 -0.98 11.41
CA PHE A 229 16.63 0.09 10.72
C PHE A 229 17.56 1.29 10.47
N LYS A 230 18.35 1.70 11.48
CA LYS A 230 19.36 2.74 11.30
C LYS A 230 20.42 2.35 10.26
N LEU A 231 20.83 1.08 10.22
CA LEU A 231 21.76 0.57 9.20
C LEU A 231 21.21 0.79 7.79
N MET A 232 19.91 0.52 7.57
CA MET A 232 19.25 0.78 6.29
C MET A 232 19.29 2.26 5.88
N ILE A 233 19.00 3.17 6.83
CA ILE A 233 19.05 4.61 6.58
C ILE A 233 20.47 5.05 6.19
N VAL A 234 21.47 4.64 6.98
CA VAL A 234 22.87 4.99 6.73
C VAL A 234 23.40 4.36 5.44
N ALA A 235 23.02 3.12 5.14
CA ALA A 235 23.36 2.47 3.88
C ALA A 235 22.86 3.28 2.67
N ASN A 236 21.64 3.81 2.76
CA ASN A 236 21.09 4.67 1.71
C ASN A 236 21.80 6.04 1.64
N GLU A 237 22.09 6.67 2.78
CA GLU A 237 22.82 7.95 2.85
C GLU A 237 24.22 7.86 2.22
N LEU A 238 24.93 6.76 2.49
CA LEU A 238 26.24 6.46 1.92
C LEU A 238 26.16 5.84 0.51
N GLU A 239 24.97 5.84 -0.12
CA GLU A 239 24.72 5.37 -1.48
C GLU A 239 25.11 3.88 -1.72
N PHE A 240 24.92 3.00 -0.72
CA PHE A 240 25.02 1.55 -0.85
C PHE A 240 23.68 0.92 -1.27
N GLU A 241 23.29 1.16 -2.53
CA GLU A 241 21.96 0.84 -3.08
C GLU A 241 21.52 -0.62 -2.82
N GLU A 242 22.36 -1.60 -3.15
CA GLU A 242 22.09 -3.03 -2.96
C GLU A 242 21.74 -3.36 -1.51
N LEU A 243 22.51 -2.81 -0.57
CA LEU A 243 22.29 -3.05 0.86
C LEU A 243 21.02 -2.37 1.35
N SER A 244 20.83 -1.10 1.00
CA SER A 244 19.65 -0.35 1.43
C SER A 244 18.36 -0.98 0.92
N GLU A 245 18.32 -1.41 -0.34
CA GLU A 245 17.14 -2.04 -0.94
C GLU A 245 16.83 -3.39 -0.28
N ARG A 246 17.87 -4.21 -0.03
CA ARG A 246 17.71 -5.50 0.64
C ARG A 246 17.13 -5.36 2.04
N LEU A 247 17.64 -4.39 2.81
CA LEU A 247 17.15 -4.11 4.16
C LEU A 247 15.74 -3.50 4.13
N GLU A 248 15.46 -2.58 3.21
CA GLU A 248 14.14 -1.98 3.03
C GLU A 248 13.07 -3.04 2.76
N ASN A 249 13.32 -3.94 1.81
CA ASN A 249 12.42 -5.04 1.48
C ASN A 249 12.21 -5.96 2.69
N HIS A 250 13.27 -6.30 3.43
CA HIS A 250 13.14 -7.07 4.65
C HIS A 250 12.23 -6.41 5.68
N PHE A 251 12.35 -5.08 5.84
CA PHE A 251 11.50 -4.33 6.77
C PHE A 251 10.04 -4.34 6.36
N VAL A 252 9.74 -4.04 5.10
CA VAL A 252 8.37 -3.95 4.58
C VAL A 252 7.70 -5.33 4.55
N GLU A 253 8.41 -6.38 4.13
CA GLU A 253 7.84 -7.72 3.97
C GLU A 253 7.76 -8.50 5.29
N SER A 254 8.80 -8.41 6.12
CA SER A 254 8.96 -9.30 7.28
C SER A 254 8.84 -8.58 8.63
N LYS A 255 8.99 -7.24 8.67
CA LYS A 255 8.95 -6.45 9.92
C LYS A 255 7.87 -5.36 9.90
N ALA A 256 6.86 -5.48 9.04
CA ALA A 256 5.72 -4.56 9.01
C ALA A 256 5.06 -4.31 10.38
N PRO A 257 4.87 -5.30 11.28
CA PRO A 257 4.35 -5.04 12.62
C PRO A 257 5.24 -4.09 13.43
N TRP A 258 6.57 -4.29 13.37
CA TRP A 258 7.53 -3.42 14.04
C TRP A 258 7.49 -1.99 13.48
N LEU A 259 7.41 -1.85 12.15
CA LEU A 259 7.28 -0.53 11.51
C LEU A 259 6.02 0.21 11.97
N ARG A 260 4.90 -0.49 12.21
CA ARG A 260 3.67 0.11 12.76
C ARG A 260 3.80 0.46 14.24
N THR A 261 4.44 -0.37 15.04
CA THR A 261 4.66 -0.10 16.46
C THR A 261 5.54 1.12 16.69
N TYR A 262 6.57 1.30 15.86
CA TYR A 262 7.52 2.42 15.97
C TYR A 262 7.31 3.46 14.86
N PHE A 263 6.06 3.67 14.45
CA PHE A 263 5.73 4.39 13.23
C PHE A 263 6.24 5.83 13.22
N THR A 264 6.06 6.59 14.30
CA THR A 264 6.55 7.97 14.39
C THR A 264 8.07 8.08 14.27
N PHE A 265 8.80 7.14 14.90
CA PHE A 265 10.26 7.04 14.75
C PHE A 265 10.66 6.73 13.29
N VAL A 266 10.01 5.74 12.68
CA VAL A 266 10.24 5.35 11.27
C VAL A 266 9.98 6.52 10.35
N TYR A 267 8.85 7.21 10.54
CA TYR A 267 8.43 8.35 9.73
C TYR A 267 9.46 9.48 9.81
N ASN A 268 9.81 9.93 11.02
CA ASN A 268 10.78 11.00 11.21
C ASN A 268 12.18 10.67 10.65
N SER A 269 12.62 9.42 10.82
CA SER A 269 13.96 8.99 10.40
C SER A 269 14.10 8.80 8.89
N SER A 270 13.01 8.59 8.17
CA SER A 270 13.03 8.26 6.74
C SER A 270 12.27 9.24 5.85
N PHE A 271 11.67 10.30 6.42
CA PHE A 271 10.85 11.24 5.66
C PHE A 271 11.64 12.02 4.60
N GLU A 272 12.87 12.46 4.90
CA GLU A 272 13.71 13.19 3.91
C GLU A 272 14.26 12.28 2.82
N ASN A 273 14.14 10.98 3.01
CA ASN A 273 14.70 9.99 2.13
C ASN A 273 13.69 9.59 1.06
N ASN A 274 13.83 10.19 -0.12
CA ASN A 274 13.01 9.92 -1.29
C ASN A 274 13.47 8.68 -2.10
N LYS A 275 14.56 8.02 -1.69
CA LYS A 275 15.08 6.83 -2.38
C LYS A 275 14.43 5.54 -1.87
N LEU A 276 14.02 5.51 -0.60
CA LEU A 276 13.35 4.37 0.04
C LEU A 276 11.86 4.32 -0.32
N LYS A 277 11.56 3.95 -1.57
CA LYS A 277 10.20 3.99 -2.15
C LYS A 277 9.23 2.98 -1.55
N ASN A 278 9.71 1.78 -1.18
CA ASN A 278 8.85 0.75 -0.60
C ASN A 278 8.45 1.13 0.83
N LEU A 279 9.38 1.70 1.59
CA LEU A 279 9.10 2.26 2.92
C LEU A 279 8.22 3.50 2.82
N GLU A 280 8.45 4.40 1.86
CA GLU A 280 7.59 5.55 1.61
C GLU A 280 6.15 5.13 1.34
N LYS A 281 5.96 4.17 0.42
CA LYS A 281 4.65 3.61 0.13
C LYS A 281 4.02 2.99 1.39
N PHE A 282 4.78 2.18 2.14
CA PHE A 282 4.31 1.60 3.39
C PHE A 282 3.85 2.67 4.39
N ARG A 283 4.60 3.77 4.53
CA ARG A 283 4.23 4.89 5.42
C ARG A 283 2.94 5.56 4.98
N ASN A 284 2.82 5.91 3.69
CA ASN A 284 1.64 6.56 3.15
C ASN A 284 0.39 5.67 3.27
N ASP A 285 0.50 4.40 2.91
CA ASP A 285 -0.59 3.42 3.03
C ASP A 285 -1.00 3.21 4.50
N THR A 286 -0.03 3.26 5.43
CA THR A 286 -0.29 3.06 6.86
C THR A 286 -0.96 4.29 7.48
N ILE A 287 -0.48 5.49 7.18
CA ILE A 287 -1.05 6.72 7.76
C ILE A 287 -2.43 7.03 7.19
N ALA A 288 -2.69 6.72 5.92
CA ALA A 288 -4.02 6.85 5.33
C ALA A 288 -5.04 6.05 6.15
N LYS A 289 -4.71 4.79 6.48
CA LYS A 289 -5.59 3.85 7.20
C LYS A 289 -5.62 4.06 8.71
N TYR A 290 -4.48 4.37 9.33
CA TYR A 290 -4.28 4.48 10.78
C TYR A 290 -3.61 5.81 11.15
N PRO A 291 -4.28 6.94 10.88
CA PRO A 291 -3.72 8.28 11.06
C PRO A 291 -3.40 8.59 12.54
N ASN A 292 -4.11 7.96 13.46
CA ASN A 292 -3.88 8.04 14.91
C ASN A 292 -2.46 7.63 15.32
N LEU A 293 -1.77 6.79 14.53
CA LEU A 293 -0.38 6.40 14.81
C LEU A 293 0.59 7.58 14.81
N ILE A 294 0.28 8.67 14.10
CA ILE A 294 1.06 9.91 14.15
C ILE A 294 0.37 10.98 14.99
N PHE A 295 -0.91 11.24 14.75
CA PHE A 295 -1.60 12.38 15.37
C PHE A 295 -1.69 12.27 16.90
N GLU A 296 -1.88 11.04 17.42
CA GLU A 296 -1.95 10.77 18.86
C GLU A 296 -0.59 10.41 19.48
N SER A 297 0.50 10.44 18.70
CA SER A 297 1.86 10.18 19.20
C SER A 297 2.30 11.30 20.14
N ALA A 298 3.01 10.96 21.22
CA ALA A 298 3.62 11.96 22.11
C ALA A 298 4.62 12.86 21.36
N GLU A 299 5.26 12.32 20.31
CA GLU A 299 6.23 12.99 19.46
C GLU A 299 5.61 13.72 18.26
N PHE A 300 4.27 13.78 18.16
CA PHE A 300 3.57 14.44 17.05
C PHE A 300 4.04 15.90 16.86
N THR A 301 4.17 16.65 17.95
CA THR A 301 4.62 18.04 17.92
C THR A 301 6.09 18.19 17.53
N SER A 302 6.85 17.10 17.46
CA SER A 302 8.25 17.10 17.04
C SER A 302 8.44 16.76 15.56
N ILE A 303 7.37 16.44 14.82
CA ILE A 303 7.48 16.20 13.37
C ILE A 303 7.80 17.51 12.65
N ARG A 304 8.61 17.42 11.59
CA ARG A 304 8.95 18.57 10.74
C ARG A 304 7.71 19.07 9.99
N GLU A 305 7.65 20.38 9.72
CA GLU A 305 6.52 21.00 8.99
C GLU A 305 6.29 20.33 7.63
N SER A 306 7.35 20.05 6.88
CA SER A 306 7.28 19.36 5.59
C SER A 306 6.63 17.98 5.70
N ALA A 307 6.85 17.30 6.83
CA ALA A 307 6.23 16.02 7.14
C ALA A 307 4.73 16.16 7.39
N LEU A 308 4.31 17.15 8.18
CA LEU A 308 2.89 17.47 8.40
C LEU A 308 2.20 17.88 7.10
N VAL A 309 2.83 18.73 6.30
CA VAL A 309 2.34 19.16 4.97
C VAL A 309 2.08 17.95 4.06
N SER A 310 2.98 16.98 4.01
CA SER A 310 2.78 15.75 3.22
C SER A 310 1.58 14.93 3.70
N ILE A 311 1.35 14.86 5.01
CA ILE A 311 0.19 14.16 5.59
C ILE A 311 -1.11 14.87 5.21
N LEU A 312 -1.14 16.21 5.36
CA LEU A 312 -2.34 17.01 5.06
C LEU A 312 -2.73 16.96 3.57
N LYS A 313 -1.80 16.66 2.67
CA LYS A 313 -2.08 16.46 1.23
C LYS A 313 -2.79 15.15 0.90
N LEU A 314 -2.76 14.14 1.78
CA LEU A 314 -3.36 12.82 1.50
C LEU A 314 -4.89 12.92 1.36
N ASN A 315 -5.44 12.45 0.26
CA ASN A 315 -6.89 12.50 0.02
C ASN A 315 -7.66 11.38 0.69
N ASP A 316 -7.00 10.36 1.20
CA ASP A 316 -7.54 9.12 1.76
C ASP A 316 -7.27 8.98 3.26
N LEU A 317 -6.95 10.10 3.93
CA LEU A 317 -6.73 10.16 5.37
C LEU A 317 -8.04 9.90 6.13
N GLN A 318 -8.11 8.82 6.89
CA GLN A 318 -9.31 8.40 7.63
C GLN A 318 -9.51 9.18 8.95
N VAL A 319 -9.58 10.52 8.89
CA VAL A 319 -9.84 11.41 10.04
C VAL A 319 -10.86 12.48 9.65
N LYS A 320 -11.71 12.91 10.59
CA LYS A 320 -12.59 14.07 10.37
C LYS A 320 -11.77 15.34 10.20
N GLU A 321 -12.19 16.22 9.29
CA GLU A 321 -11.43 17.44 9.05
C GLU A 321 -11.37 18.38 10.28
N SER A 322 -12.38 18.35 11.16
CA SER A 322 -12.35 19.09 12.43
C SER A 322 -11.29 18.56 13.41
N GLU A 323 -11.04 17.25 13.43
CA GLU A 323 -9.97 16.65 14.24
C GLU A 323 -8.59 16.96 13.63
N ILE A 324 -8.48 17.00 12.29
CA ILE A 324 -7.24 17.44 11.61
C ILE A 324 -6.92 18.90 11.98
N TRP A 325 -7.93 19.77 12.01
CA TRP A 325 -7.77 21.15 12.45
C TRP A 325 -7.20 21.24 13.87
N ASP A 326 -7.77 20.50 14.83
CA ASP A 326 -7.28 20.48 16.21
C ASP A 326 -5.80 20.09 16.30
N HIS A 327 -5.40 19.07 15.53
CA HIS A 327 -4.00 18.63 15.46
C HIS A 327 -3.07 19.66 14.84
N VAL A 328 -3.52 20.37 13.79
CA VAL A 328 -2.72 21.42 13.16
C VAL A 328 -2.52 22.60 14.10
N ILE A 329 -3.55 23.00 14.85
CA ILE A 329 -3.42 24.03 15.90
C ILE A 329 -2.47 23.56 16.99
N LYS A 330 -2.64 22.33 17.51
CA LYS A 330 -1.77 21.72 18.53
C LYS A 330 -0.30 21.67 18.09
N TRP A 331 -0.03 21.32 16.83
CA TRP A 331 1.32 21.31 16.28
C TRP A 331 1.89 22.73 16.19
N GLY A 332 1.10 23.68 15.65
CA GLY A 332 1.52 25.07 15.46
C GLY A 332 1.79 25.81 16.77
N THR A 333 0.97 25.59 17.81
CA THR A 333 1.20 26.18 19.13
C THR A 333 2.44 25.60 19.79
N ALA A 334 2.67 24.28 19.66
CA ALA A 334 3.84 23.62 20.22
C ALA A 334 5.17 24.08 19.59
N GLN A 335 5.17 24.57 18.34
CA GLN A 335 6.39 25.17 17.74
C GLN A 335 6.73 26.55 18.33
N ASN A 336 5.79 27.18 19.04
CA ASN A 336 5.92 28.55 19.51
C ASN A 336 5.74 28.61 21.03
N SER A 337 6.79 28.25 21.77
CA SER A 337 6.76 28.16 23.24
C SER A 337 6.49 29.49 23.97
N THR A 338 6.46 30.61 23.26
CA THR A 338 6.16 31.95 23.79
C THR A 338 4.67 32.30 23.73
N LEU A 339 3.84 31.49 23.09
CA LEU A 339 2.40 31.72 23.03
C LEU A 339 1.75 31.49 24.40
N PRO A 340 0.80 32.35 24.83
CA PRO A 340 0.02 32.10 26.03
C PRO A 340 -0.78 30.80 25.94
N GLU A 341 -0.96 30.10 27.06
CA GLU A 341 -1.72 28.85 27.12
C GLU A 341 -3.23 29.10 26.88
N LYS A 342 -3.74 30.23 27.38
CA LYS A 342 -5.14 30.63 27.25
C LYS A 342 -5.33 31.55 26.05
N LEU A 343 -6.28 31.21 25.18
CA LEU A 343 -6.54 31.97 23.96
C LEU A 343 -7.01 33.41 24.24
N GLU A 344 -7.65 33.66 25.38
CA GLU A 344 -8.11 34.98 25.80
C GLU A 344 -6.95 35.97 26.06
N GLU A 345 -5.74 35.45 26.27
CA GLU A 345 -4.52 36.23 26.52
C GLU A 345 -3.76 36.57 25.22
N TRP A 346 -4.24 36.09 24.06
CA TRP A 346 -3.52 36.24 22.79
C TRP A 346 -3.64 37.65 22.21
N SER A 347 -2.48 38.24 21.90
CA SER A 347 -2.37 39.47 21.11
C SER A 347 -2.45 39.20 19.61
N ASP A 348 -2.62 40.25 18.80
CA ASP A 348 -2.55 40.13 17.33
C ASP A 348 -1.19 39.59 16.85
N GLU A 349 -0.11 39.93 17.57
CA GLU A 349 1.24 39.38 17.30
C GLU A 349 1.28 37.86 17.52
N ASN A 350 0.61 37.35 18.56
CA ASN A 350 0.51 35.90 18.78
C ASN A 350 -0.19 35.18 17.62
N PHE A 351 -1.29 35.75 17.11
CA PHE A 351 -1.97 35.20 15.92
C PHE A 351 -1.08 35.27 14.67
N ILE A 352 -0.32 36.35 14.47
CA ILE A 352 0.62 36.47 13.34
C ILE A 352 1.72 35.41 13.45
N THR A 353 2.25 35.16 14.64
CA THR A 353 3.24 34.09 14.88
C THR A 353 2.67 32.73 14.49
N LEU A 354 1.50 32.36 15.01
CA LEU A 354 0.86 31.08 14.66
C LEU A 354 0.56 30.97 13.16
N LYS A 355 0.03 32.04 12.55
CA LYS A 355 -0.27 32.11 11.11
C LYS A 355 0.98 31.87 10.26
N THR A 356 2.11 32.44 10.67
CA THR A 356 3.39 32.27 9.98
C THR A 356 3.89 30.83 10.10
N THR A 357 3.82 30.23 11.29
CA THR A 357 4.19 28.83 11.52
C THR A 357 3.33 27.85 10.72
N LEU A 358 2.03 28.14 10.57
CA LEU A 358 1.08 27.26 9.88
C LEU A 358 0.87 27.60 8.41
N GLN A 359 1.67 28.51 7.84
CA GLN A 359 1.43 29.08 6.51
C GLN A 359 1.29 28.01 5.41
N GLN A 360 2.07 26.93 5.47
CA GLN A 360 1.98 25.84 4.48
C GLN A 360 0.89 24.81 4.80
N CYS A 361 0.43 24.76 6.06
CA CYS A 361 -0.58 23.81 6.52
C CYS A 361 -2.01 24.34 6.31
N LEU A 362 -2.26 25.63 6.59
CA LEU A 362 -3.59 26.24 6.49
C LEU A 362 -4.26 26.07 5.12
N PRO A 363 -3.56 26.19 3.98
CA PRO A 363 -4.17 25.99 2.66
C PRO A 363 -4.55 24.54 2.35
N LEU A 364 -4.15 23.56 3.19
CA LEU A 364 -4.40 22.14 3.00
C LEU A 364 -5.59 21.62 3.81
N ILE A 365 -6.20 22.47 4.64
CA ILE A 365 -7.41 22.16 5.40
C ILE A 365 -8.63 22.28 4.51
N ARG A 366 -9.51 21.28 4.54
CA ARG A 366 -10.77 21.26 3.78
C ARG A 366 -11.88 21.92 4.60
N TYR A 367 -11.78 23.23 4.84
CA TYR A 367 -12.68 23.96 5.76
C TYR A 367 -14.17 23.74 5.52
N PHE A 368 -14.60 23.64 4.26
CA PHE A 368 -16.01 23.40 3.89
C PHE A 368 -16.49 21.96 4.14
N GLN A 369 -15.63 21.09 4.69
CA GLN A 369 -15.96 19.74 5.15
C GLN A 369 -15.99 19.65 6.69
N ILE A 370 -15.71 20.76 7.38
CA ILE A 370 -15.88 20.88 8.83
C ILE A 370 -17.35 21.17 9.11
N SER A 371 -17.93 20.52 10.13
CA SER A 371 -19.32 20.73 10.50
C SER A 371 -19.56 22.18 10.96
N ASN A 372 -20.77 22.71 10.74
CA ASN A 372 -21.09 24.09 11.15
C ASN A 372 -20.84 24.33 12.65
N SER A 373 -21.15 23.35 13.50
CA SER A 373 -20.85 23.43 14.93
C SER A 373 -19.35 23.48 15.20
N ASP A 374 -18.56 22.61 14.56
CA ASP A 374 -17.11 22.60 14.72
C ASP A 374 -16.46 23.88 14.18
N VAL A 375 -17.00 24.50 13.12
CA VAL A 375 -16.51 25.80 12.64
C VAL A 375 -16.65 26.87 13.71
N MET A 376 -17.81 26.94 14.37
CA MET A 376 -18.06 27.92 15.44
C MET A 376 -17.24 27.63 16.71
N GLU A 377 -17.15 26.36 17.11
CA GLU A 377 -16.49 26.00 18.37
C GLU A 377 -14.96 25.96 18.25
N LYS A 378 -14.43 25.50 17.11
CA LYS A 378 -13.00 25.17 16.96
C LYS A 378 -12.26 26.11 16.01
N VAL A 379 -12.90 26.57 14.93
CA VAL A 379 -12.23 27.38 13.89
C VAL A 379 -12.36 28.87 14.17
N GLU A 380 -13.56 29.33 14.55
CA GLU A 380 -13.86 30.73 14.84
C GLU A 380 -12.90 31.38 15.84
N PRO A 381 -12.49 30.72 16.96
CA PRO A 381 -11.58 31.33 17.93
C PRO A 381 -10.22 31.72 17.32
N TYR A 382 -9.83 31.06 16.22
CA TYR A 382 -8.57 31.31 15.51
C TYR A 382 -8.76 32.05 14.18
N ASN A 383 -9.92 32.64 13.90
CA ASN A 383 -10.23 33.24 12.60
C ASN A 383 -9.16 34.23 12.07
N LYS A 384 -8.41 34.90 12.95
CA LYS A 384 -7.34 35.84 12.62
C LYS A 384 -6.17 35.21 11.85
N ILE A 385 -5.98 33.88 11.97
CA ILE A 385 -4.93 33.18 11.21
C ILE A 385 -5.36 32.87 9.77
N LEU A 386 -6.66 32.94 9.48
CA LEU A 386 -7.20 32.65 8.15
C LEU A 386 -7.05 33.85 7.21
N ASP A 387 -7.23 33.61 5.92
CA ASP A 387 -7.42 34.67 4.94
C ASP A 387 -8.82 35.30 5.12
N GLU A 388 -8.91 36.63 4.94
CA GLU A 388 -10.16 37.36 5.16
C GLU A 388 -11.27 36.89 4.21
N GLN A 389 -10.95 36.60 2.95
CA GLN A 389 -11.91 36.08 1.97
C GLN A 389 -12.39 34.68 2.36
N LEU A 390 -11.48 33.82 2.83
CA LEU A 390 -11.83 32.48 3.32
C LEU A 390 -12.77 32.54 4.52
N TRP A 391 -12.47 33.39 5.51
CA TRP A 391 -13.33 33.53 6.68
C TRP A 391 -14.71 34.11 6.32
N ASN A 392 -14.76 35.06 5.38
CA ASN A 392 -16.03 35.60 4.89
C ASN A 392 -16.87 34.56 4.14
N ASP A 393 -16.24 33.71 3.33
CA ASP A 393 -16.92 32.62 2.65
C ASP A 393 -17.41 31.55 3.63
N LEU A 394 -16.66 31.23 4.69
CA LEU A 394 -17.10 30.30 5.74
C LEU A 394 -18.35 30.85 6.46
N LYS A 395 -18.32 32.11 6.92
CA LYS A 395 -19.49 32.76 7.54
C LYS A 395 -20.70 32.79 6.62
N GLN A 396 -20.49 33.03 5.33
CA GLN A 396 -21.56 32.98 4.34
C GLN A 396 -22.11 31.57 4.19
N HIS A 397 -21.26 30.55 4.09
CA HIS A 397 -21.69 29.16 3.94
C HIS A 397 -22.50 28.67 5.16
N LEU A 398 -22.14 29.12 6.37
CA LEU A 398 -22.91 28.82 7.60
C LEU A 398 -24.35 29.34 7.56
N THR A 399 -24.61 30.44 6.85
CA THR A 399 -25.92 31.12 6.81
C THR A 399 -26.69 30.86 5.53
N LEU A 400 -26.00 30.73 4.39
CA LEU A 400 -26.54 30.60 3.05
C LEU A 400 -25.64 29.64 2.22
N PRO A 401 -25.79 28.32 2.39
CA PRO A 401 -24.89 27.32 1.81
C PRO A 401 -24.91 27.29 0.27
N ASP A 402 -26.02 27.73 -0.34
CA ASP A 402 -26.23 27.70 -1.80
C ASP A 402 -25.50 28.84 -2.55
N ARG A 403 -24.84 29.76 -1.83
CA ARG A 403 -24.14 30.87 -2.46
C ARG A 403 -22.76 30.44 -2.99
N PRO A 404 -22.29 31.07 -4.09
CA PRO A 404 -21.00 30.74 -4.66
C PRO A 404 -19.86 31.14 -3.73
N ILE A 405 -18.99 30.18 -3.44
CA ILE A 405 -17.75 30.38 -2.68
C ILE A 405 -16.68 30.92 -3.62
N LYS A 406 -15.95 31.97 -3.19
CA LYS A 406 -14.86 32.58 -3.98
C LYS A 406 -13.50 31.95 -3.68
N SER A 407 -13.33 31.46 -2.46
CA SER A 407 -12.12 30.80 -1.99
C SER A 407 -11.90 29.46 -2.69
N ILE A 408 -10.64 29.00 -2.72
CA ILE A 408 -10.31 27.67 -3.23
C ILE A 408 -10.92 26.63 -2.30
N VAL A 409 -11.83 25.81 -2.84
CA VAL A 409 -12.44 24.70 -2.11
C VAL A 409 -11.71 23.41 -2.48
N LEU A 410 -11.05 22.81 -1.50
CA LEU A 410 -10.45 21.48 -1.65
C LEU A 410 -11.54 20.41 -1.66
N PRO A 411 -11.37 19.33 -2.46
CA PRO A 411 -12.31 18.22 -2.46
C PRO A 411 -12.31 17.49 -1.10
N PRO A 412 -13.45 16.89 -0.69
CA PRO A 412 -13.51 16.06 0.51
C PRO A 412 -12.47 14.94 0.49
N ARG A 413 -11.95 14.57 1.66
CA ARG A 413 -11.16 13.35 1.79
C ARG A 413 -12.06 12.14 1.58
N VAL A 414 -11.58 11.16 0.84
CA VAL A 414 -12.24 9.86 0.65
C VAL A 414 -12.08 9.09 1.96
N ILE A 415 -13.09 9.19 2.83
CA ILE A 415 -13.19 8.34 4.00
C ILE A 415 -13.80 7.01 3.52
N GLU A 416 -12.95 6.02 3.25
CA GLU A 416 -13.41 4.67 2.98
C GLU A 416 -13.75 4.02 4.33
N LEU A 417 -14.92 4.38 4.87
CA LEU A 417 -15.45 3.75 6.06
C LEU A 417 -15.57 2.25 5.80
N PHE A 418 -14.76 1.45 6.51
CA PHE A 418 -14.85 -0.01 6.43
C PHE A 418 -16.28 -0.47 6.73
N SER A 419 -16.99 0.23 7.63
CA SER A 419 -18.37 -0.02 8.02
C SER A 419 -19.10 1.28 8.33
N THR A 420 -20.39 1.36 7.99
CA THR A 420 -21.29 2.44 8.44
C THR A 420 -22.12 2.03 9.67
N ILE A 421 -22.09 0.74 10.03
CA ILE A 421 -22.86 0.16 11.15
C ILE A 421 -21.96 -0.12 12.35
N LEU A 422 -20.80 -0.76 12.14
CA LEU A 422 -19.83 -1.12 13.17
C LEU A 422 -18.76 -0.04 13.32
N ASN A 423 -18.33 0.18 14.56
CA ASN A 423 -17.09 0.90 14.85
C ASN A 423 -15.89 -0.07 15.01
N GLU A 424 -14.68 0.48 15.06
CA GLU A 424 -13.45 -0.33 15.12
C GLU A 424 -13.39 -1.20 16.38
N GLU A 425 -13.80 -0.66 17.53
CA GLU A 425 -13.78 -1.41 18.80
C GLU A 425 -14.72 -2.63 18.77
N GLN A 426 -15.90 -2.49 18.16
CA GLN A 426 -16.84 -3.59 17.93
C GLN A 426 -16.26 -4.64 16.99
N ALA A 427 -15.58 -4.21 15.91
CA ALA A 427 -14.91 -5.14 14.99
C ALA A 427 -13.79 -5.94 15.68
N VAL A 428 -13.01 -5.27 16.54
CA VAL A 428 -11.96 -5.90 17.36
C VAL A 428 -12.56 -6.86 18.40
N MET A 429 -13.71 -6.52 18.99
CA MET A 429 -14.42 -7.41 19.90
C MET A 429 -14.94 -8.66 19.18
N ILE A 430 -15.56 -8.50 18.00
CA ILE A 430 -16.00 -9.64 17.18
C ILE A 430 -14.81 -10.53 16.81
N SER A 431 -13.68 -9.92 16.42
CA SER A 431 -12.42 -10.64 16.16
C SER A 431 -11.98 -11.49 17.35
N SER A 432 -12.14 -10.98 18.56
CA SER A 432 -11.82 -11.69 19.80
C SER A 432 -12.78 -12.86 20.08
N TRP A 433 -14.06 -12.71 19.70
CA TRP A 433 -15.06 -13.77 19.82
C TRP A 433 -14.83 -14.93 18.86
N ILE A 434 -14.31 -14.66 17.65
CA ILE A 434 -13.90 -15.68 16.67
C ILE A 434 -12.84 -16.61 17.28
N ASP A 435 -11.83 -16.06 17.95
CA ASP A 435 -10.73 -16.82 18.57
C ASP A 435 -11.00 -17.28 20.02
N HIS A 436 -12.24 -17.11 20.51
CA HIS A 436 -12.62 -17.48 21.88
C HIS A 436 -11.73 -16.84 22.97
N ARG A 437 -11.22 -15.64 22.74
CA ARG A 437 -10.35 -14.97 23.72
C ARG A 437 -11.14 -14.43 24.91
N ARG A 438 -10.52 -14.50 26.08
CA ARG A 438 -11.03 -13.86 27.32
C ARG A 438 -10.73 -12.36 27.35
N VAL A 439 -9.56 -11.97 26.85
CA VAL A 439 -9.12 -10.58 26.74
C VAL A 439 -9.19 -10.20 25.27
N ASN A 440 -9.87 -9.10 24.98
CA ASN A 440 -10.03 -8.64 23.60
C ASN A 440 -8.67 -8.32 22.96
N TYR A 441 -8.61 -8.43 21.64
CA TYR A 441 -7.60 -7.74 20.85
C TYR A 441 -7.69 -6.23 21.09
N SER A 442 -6.62 -5.52 20.76
CA SER A 442 -6.62 -4.08 20.51
C SER A 442 -6.64 -3.85 18.99
N SER A 443 -6.94 -2.63 18.57
CA SER A 443 -6.90 -2.23 17.15
C SER A 443 -5.55 -2.56 16.49
N ILE A 444 -4.46 -2.46 17.26
CA ILE A 444 -3.08 -2.67 16.80
C ILE A 444 -2.75 -4.15 16.58
N ASN A 445 -3.28 -5.05 17.43
CA ASN A 445 -2.92 -6.48 17.42
C ASN A 445 -4.03 -7.39 16.88
N ASN A 446 -5.07 -6.83 16.28
CA ASN A 446 -6.14 -7.61 15.66
C ASN A 446 -5.61 -8.42 14.46
N PRO A 447 -5.64 -9.77 14.51
CA PRO A 447 -5.13 -10.62 13.43
C PRO A 447 -6.05 -10.67 12.21
N TYR A 448 -7.25 -10.09 12.29
CA TYR A 448 -8.22 -10.12 11.21
C TYR A 448 -8.36 -8.77 10.51
N GLU A 449 -8.65 -8.84 9.22
CA GLU A 449 -9.14 -7.75 8.38
C GLU A 449 -10.57 -8.07 7.97
N PHE A 450 -11.49 -7.13 8.18
CA PHE A 450 -12.88 -7.27 7.78
C PHE A 450 -13.06 -6.54 6.46
N ARG A 451 -13.32 -7.30 5.40
CA ARG A 451 -13.54 -6.73 4.07
C ARG A 451 -15.03 -6.73 3.77
N LEU A 452 -15.59 -5.53 3.59
CA LEU A 452 -16.98 -5.35 3.20
C LEU A 452 -17.23 -6.03 1.84
N ILE A 453 -18.21 -6.92 1.79
CA ILE A 453 -18.65 -7.59 0.54
C ILE A 453 -20.03 -7.11 0.09
N LEU A 454 -20.87 -6.66 1.02
CA LEU A 454 -22.22 -6.22 0.75
C LEU A 454 -22.64 -5.14 1.75
N ARG A 455 -23.24 -4.05 1.27
CA ARG A 455 -23.89 -3.02 2.10
C ARG A 455 -25.27 -2.71 1.52
N GLY A 456 -26.31 -2.83 2.33
CA GLY A 456 -27.70 -2.64 1.89
C GLY A 456 -27.94 -1.29 1.23
N SER A 457 -27.45 -0.20 1.83
CA SER A 457 -27.55 1.15 1.24
C SER A 457 -26.81 1.36 -0.08
N LYS A 458 -25.87 0.48 -0.43
CA LYS A 458 -25.11 0.53 -1.69
C LYS A 458 -25.60 -0.47 -2.73
N ASP A 459 -25.85 -1.70 -2.31
CA ASP A 459 -26.05 -2.86 -3.16
C ASP A 459 -27.52 -3.34 -3.17
N GLY A 460 -28.35 -2.82 -2.26
CA GLY A 460 -29.78 -3.10 -2.15
C GLY A 460 -30.18 -3.97 -0.96
N PHE A 461 -31.45 -3.85 -0.56
CA PHE A 461 -32.03 -4.46 0.64
C PHE A 461 -32.79 -5.76 0.40
N SER A 462 -32.77 -6.29 -0.82
CA SER A 462 -33.53 -7.51 -1.13
C SER A 462 -32.87 -8.77 -0.55
N PRO A 463 -33.63 -9.75 -0.06
CA PRO A 463 -33.09 -11.04 0.36
C PRO A 463 -32.30 -11.73 -0.76
N ARG A 464 -32.75 -11.58 -2.01
CA ARG A 464 -32.08 -12.11 -3.19
C ARG A 464 -30.69 -11.48 -3.40
N THR A 465 -30.52 -10.19 -3.10
CA THR A 465 -29.21 -9.51 -3.19
C THR A 465 -28.18 -10.21 -2.29
N PHE A 466 -28.57 -10.51 -1.05
CA PHE A 466 -27.69 -11.22 -0.11
C PHE A 466 -27.19 -12.54 -0.69
N TRP A 467 -28.09 -13.40 -1.17
CA TRP A 467 -27.70 -14.70 -1.73
C TRP A 467 -26.91 -14.59 -3.02
N ASN A 468 -27.14 -13.58 -3.84
CA ASN A 468 -26.37 -13.41 -5.08
C ASN A 468 -24.94 -12.94 -4.82
N VAL A 469 -24.74 -12.07 -3.83
CA VAL A 469 -23.43 -11.49 -3.52
C VAL A 469 -22.62 -12.39 -2.58
N CYS A 470 -23.26 -12.99 -1.58
CA CYS A 470 -22.57 -13.76 -0.55
C CYS A 470 -22.30 -15.22 -0.92
N ASP A 471 -22.87 -15.73 -2.03
CA ASP A 471 -22.66 -17.11 -2.51
C ASP A 471 -21.16 -17.46 -2.60
N GLY A 472 -20.76 -18.57 -1.98
CA GLY A 472 -19.38 -19.04 -1.96
C GLY A 472 -18.45 -18.33 -0.96
N TYR A 473 -18.85 -17.21 -0.35
CA TYR A 473 -18.05 -16.58 0.70
C TYR A 473 -18.08 -17.38 2.00
N VAL A 474 -16.90 -17.58 2.58
CA VAL A 474 -16.67 -18.22 3.89
C VAL A 474 -16.29 -17.17 4.94
N ASN A 475 -16.33 -17.55 6.22
CA ASN A 475 -15.91 -16.70 7.35
C ASN A 475 -16.54 -15.31 7.29
N THR A 476 -17.87 -15.26 7.16
CA THR A 476 -18.58 -14.00 6.99
C THR A 476 -19.21 -13.51 8.29
N ILE A 477 -19.24 -12.20 8.50
CA ILE A 477 -20.01 -11.55 9.55
C ILE A 477 -21.15 -10.79 8.90
N VAL A 478 -22.38 -11.05 9.35
CA VAL A 478 -23.57 -10.27 9.01
C VAL A 478 -23.86 -9.32 10.16
N VAL A 479 -24.10 -8.05 9.87
CA VAL A 479 -24.59 -7.06 10.84
C VAL A 479 -25.76 -6.27 10.28
N ALA A 480 -26.73 -5.95 11.12
CA ALA A 480 -27.88 -5.15 10.76
C ALA A 480 -28.23 -4.15 11.87
N LYS A 481 -28.56 -2.92 11.48
CA LYS A 481 -29.02 -1.87 12.39
C LYS A 481 -30.55 -1.87 12.45
N VAL A 482 -31.11 -2.07 13.63
CA VAL A 482 -32.57 -2.21 13.84
C VAL A 482 -33.26 -0.85 13.72
N LYS A 483 -34.30 -0.77 12.89
CA LYS A 483 -34.98 0.50 12.57
C LYS A 483 -35.71 1.09 13.78
N GLY A 484 -35.50 2.39 13.99
CA GLY A 484 -36.08 3.12 15.13
C GLY A 484 -35.33 2.93 16.45
N THR A 485 -34.13 2.32 16.41
CA THR A 485 -33.28 2.08 17.59
C THR A 485 -31.80 2.25 17.23
N ASP A 486 -30.93 2.28 18.25
CA ASP A 486 -29.47 2.16 18.08
C ASP A 486 -28.96 0.74 18.32
N GLU A 487 -29.85 -0.26 18.24
CA GLU A 487 -29.49 -1.67 18.39
C GLU A 487 -28.87 -2.21 17.09
N ILE A 488 -27.73 -2.87 17.23
CA ILE A 488 -27.07 -3.62 16.16
C ILE A 488 -27.18 -5.10 16.50
N VAL A 489 -27.61 -5.92 15.55
CA VAL A 489 -27.68 -7.39 15.67
C VAL A 489 -26.86 -8.03 14.55
N GLY A 490 -26.29 -9.20 14.83
CA GLY A 490 -25.44 -9.85 13.84
C GLY A 490 -25.13 -11.31 14.13
N GLY A 491 -24.39 -11.93 13.21
CA GLY A 491 -23.95 -13.30 13.33
C GLY A 491 -22.73 -13.62 12.47
N PHE A 492 -21.89 -14.53 12.96
CA PHE A 492 -20.71 -15.03 12.27
C PHE A 492 -20.99 -16.41 11.68
N ASN A 493 -20.83 -16.55 10.36
CA ASN A 493 -20.91 -17.80 9.64
C ASN A 493 -19.50 -18.24 9.17
N PRO A 494 -18.94 -19.32 9.73
CA PRO A 494 -17.64 -19.86 9.31
C PRO A 494 -17.70 -20.68 8.01
N LEU A 495 -18.90 -21.05 7.55
CA LEU A 495 -19.11 -21.89 6.38
C LEU A 495 -19.34 -21.04 5.13
N ALA A 496 -19.20 -21.66 3.95
CA ALA A 496 -19.58 -21.02 2.69
C ALA A 496 -21.10 -20.84 2.65
N TRP A 497 -21.58 -19.66 2.25
CA TRP A 497 -22.98 -19.53 1.83
C TRP A 497 -23.18 -20.30 0.52
N ASP A 498 -24.29 -21.02 0.41
CA ASP A 498 -24.61 -21.81 -0.77
C ASP A 498 -26.09 -21.67 -1.09
N LYS A 499 -26.38 -20.83 -2.08
CA LYS A 499 -27.76 -20.55 -2.51
C LYS A 499 -28.45 -21.72 -3.21
N LYS A 500 -27.72 -22.79 -3.56
CA LYS A 500 -28.28 -23.97 -4.24
C LYS A 500 -28.79 -25.03 -3.28
N THR A 501 -28.45 -24.92 -1.99
CA THR A 501 -28.81 -25.92 -0.98
C THR A 501 -29.90 -25.40 -0.06
N THR A 502 -30.71 -26.33 0.45
CA THR A 502 -31.74 -26.02 1.45
C THR A 502 -31.66 -27.04 2.56
N GLU A 503 -30.90 -26.70 3.58
CA GLU A 503 -30.64 -27.59 4.69
C GLU A 503 -30.10 -26.83 5.89
N TRP A 504 -30.10 -27.54 7.02
CA TRP A 504 -29.37 -27.14 8.21
C TRP A 504 -27.88 -27.33 7.99
N LYS A 505 -27.09 -26.31 8.35
CA LYS A 505 -25.64 -26.37 8.26
C LYS A 505 -25.04 -26.50 9.65
N LYS A 506 -24.21 -27.54 9.77
CA LYS A 506 -23.61 -27.95 11.03
C LYS A 506 -22.32 -27.18 11.32
N THR A 507 -22.25 -26.50 12.47
CA THR A 507 -20.99 -25.91 12.97
C THR A 507 -21.11 -25.55 14.46
N ASN A 508 -19.99 -25.61 15.18
CA ASN A 508 -19.88 -25.09 16.56
C ASN A 508 -19.11 -23.76 16.62
N LYS A 509 -18.62 -23.27 15.48
CA LYS A 509 -17.81 -22.03 15.41
C LYS A 509 -18.67 -20.78 15.14
N SER A 510 -19.93 -20.96 14.76
CA SER A 510 -20.86 -19.83 14.59
C SER A 510 -21.26 -19.22 15.94
N PHE A 511 -21.61 -17.94 15.91
CA PHE A 511 -22.19 -17.23 17.04
C PHE A 511 -23.07 -16.09 16.51
N ILE A 512 -24.01 -15.65 17.33
CA ILE A 512 -24.82 -14.45 17.09
C ILE A 512 -24.55 -13.44 18.20
N PHE A 513 -24.80 -12.17 17.92
CA PHE A 513 -24.50 -11.11 18.87
C PHE A 513 -25.41 -9.89 18.72
N SER A 514 -25.37 -9.03 19.73
CA SER A 514 -25.93 -7.68 19.66
C SER A 514 -25.08 -6.65 20.40
N PHE A 515 -25.21 -5.40 19.96
CA PHE A 515 -24.70 -4.21 20.63
C PHE A 515 -25.87 -3.25 20.87
N LYS A 516 -25.91 -2.62 22.06
CA LYS A 516 -26.91 -1.61 22.42
C LYS A 516 -26.22 -0.27 22.67
N GLU A 517 -26.84 0.81 22.20
CA GLU A 517 -26.53 2.19 22.59
C GLU A 517 -25.07 2.61 22.31
N GLY A 518 -24.39 1.98 21.35
CA GLY A 518 -22.98 2.26 21.06
C GLY A 518 -21.98 1.84 22.15
N TYR A 519 -22.44 1.36 23.32
CA TYR A 519 -21.58 0.93 24.42
C TYR A 519 -21.27 -0.57 24.37
N ILE A 520 -19.99 -0.91 24.38
CA ILE A 520 -19.49 -2.29 24.33
C ILE A 520 -19.87 -3.11 25.58
N GLN A 521 -20.03 -2.46 26.72
CA GLN A 521 -20.29 -3.11 28.02
C GLN A 521 -21.62 -3.87 28.04
N ASN A 522 -22.58 -3.47 27.19
CA ASN A 522 -23.89 -4.12 27.07
C ASN A 522 -23.97 -5.10 25.89
N SER A 523 -22.82 -5.51 25.35
CA SER A 523 -22.75 -6.48 24.25
C SER A 523 -23.22 -7.86 24.71
N ILE A 524 -23.98 -8.53 23.83
CA ILE A 524 -24.41 -9.92 24.04
C ILE A 524 -23.73 -10.77 22.99
N LEU A 525 -22.95 -11.77 23.43
CA LEU A 525 -22.46 -12.87 22.60
C LEU A 525 -23.24 -14.13 22.94
N SER A 526 -23.82 -14.79 21.94
CA SER A 526 -24.51 -16.07 22.10
C SER A 526 -23.93 -17.09 21.13
N ARG A 527 -23.33 -18.17 21.65
CA ARG A 527 -22.71 -19.21 20.82
C ARG A 527 -23.71 -20.30 20.49
N VAL A 528 -23.38 -21.10 19.48
CA VAL A 528 -24.17 -22.28 19.12
C VAL A 528 -24.17 -23.26 20.29
N LYS A 529 -25.37 -23.64 20.73
CA LYS A 529 -25.62 -24.71 21.70
C LYS A 529 -25.86 -26.04 21.00
N ASP A 530 -26.62 -26.03 19.91
CA ASP A 530 -26.87 -27.20 19.08
C ASP A 530 -26.22 -27.05 17.69
N LYS A 531 -25.09 -27.74 17.52
CA LYS A 531 -24.26 -27.62 16.32
C LYS A 531 -24.97 -28.07 15.05
N ASP A 532 -25.96 -28.96 15.13
CA ASP A 532 -26.64 -29.49 13.95
C ASP A 532 -27.63 -28.47 13.36
N TYR A 533 -27.96 -27.42 14.13
CA TYR A 533 -28.94 -26.40 13.78
C TYR A 533 -28.34 -24.98 13.85
N ALA A 534 -27.05 -24.84 13.58
CA ALA A 534 -26.36 -23.54 13.68
C ALA A 534 -26.86 -22.53 12.64
N LEU A 535 -26.99 -22.95 11.37
CA LEU A 535 -27.49 -22.09 10.30
C LEU A 535 -28.52 -22.84 9.47
N PHE A 536 -29.44 -22.12 8.85
CA PHE A 536 -30.39 -22.70 7.91
C PHE A 536 -30.36 -21.95 6.58
N TYR A 537 -30.04 -22.66 5.50
CA TYR A 537 -30.06 -22.07 4.16
C TYR A 537 -31.44 -22.35 3.55
N HIS A 538 -32.16 -21.30 3.18
CA HIS A 538 -33.57 -21.39 2.80
C HIS A 538 -33.74 -21.40 1.27
N TYR A 539 -34.62 -22.26 0.73
CA TYR A 539 -34.86 -22.35 -0.73
C TYR A 539 -35.51 -21.09 -1.32
N ILE A 540 -36.39 -20.44 -0.53
CA ILE A 540 -37.01 -19.16 -0.89
C ILE A 540 -36.03 -17.99 -0.65
N SER A 541 -35.02 -17.87 -1.51
CA SER A 541 -34.04 -16.79 -1.47
C SER A 541 -34.62 -15.39 -1.66
N ASP A 542 -35.88 -15.30 -2.11
CA ASP A 542 -36.59 -14.04 -2.32
C ASP A 542 -37.16 -13.47 -1.03
N CYS A 543 -37.43 -14.32 -0.04
CA CYS A 543 -38.01 -13.88 1.23
C CYS A 543 -37.02 -13.93 2.38
N TYR A 544 -36.07 -14.88 2.35
CA TYR A 544 -35.15 -15.12 3.44
C TYR A 544 -33.73 -14.73 3.05
N GLY A 545 -33.10 -13.91 3.89
CA GLY A 545 -31.67 -13.64 3.80
C GLY A 545 -30.88 -14.54 4.74
N PRO A 546 -29.93 -14.01 5.53
CA PRO A 546 -29.19 -14.78 6.51
C PRO A 546 -30.10 -15.27 7.64
N LYS A 547 -29.97 -16.56 7.98
CA LYS A 547 -30.68 -17.21 9.09
C LYS A 547 -29.71 -18.04 9.95
N PHE A 548 -29.58 -17.62 11.20
CA PHE A 548 -28.81 -18.29 12.25
C PHE A 548 -29.81 -18.93 13.22
N GLY A 549 -29.69 -20.24 13.40
CA GLY A 549 -30.61 -21.02 14.21
C GLY A 549 -31.99 -21.20 13.59
N GLY A 550 -32.93 -21.57 14.43
CA GLY A 550 -34.34 -21.79 14.11
C GLY A 550 -35.16 -20.53 14.05
N ASP A 551 -34.74 -19.46 14.73
CA ASP A 551 -35.13 -18.04 14.55
C ASP A 551 -34.38 -17.07 15.49
N GLU A 552 -33.25 -17.51 16.04
CA GLU A 552 -32.47 -16.76 17.01
C GLU A 552 -31.85 -15.49 16.40
N PHE A 553 -31.56 -15.50 15.09
CA PHE A 553 -31.37 -14.31 14.27
C PHE A 553 -31.69 -14.59 12.80
N ARG A 554 -32.65 -13.85 12.22
CA ARG A 554 -33.04 -13.97 10.82
C ARG A 554 -33.40 -12.61 10.21
N LEU A 555 -32.86 -12.33 9.03
CA LEU A 555 -33.37 -11.28 8.16
C LEU A 555 -34.36 -11.87 7.15
N GLU A 556 -35.54 -11.27 7.07
CA GLU A 556 -36.65 -11.73 6.22
C GLU A 556 -37.45 -10.53 5.72
N SER A 557 -37.95 -10.62 4.48
CA SER A 557 -38.90 -9.67 3.90
C SER A 557 -39.81 -10.36 2.89
N TRP A 558 -41.11 -10.07 2.94
CA TRP A 558 -42.10 -10.56 1.97
C TRP A 558 -42.37 -9.55 0.85
N VAL A 559 -41.78 -8.36 0.96
CA VAL A 559 -41.86 -7.29 -0.06
C VAL A 559 -40.52 -7.05 -0.75
N ASN A 560 -39.59 -8.01 -0.65
CA ASN A 560 -38.24 -7.99 -1.22
C ASN A 560 -37.37 -6.81 -0.74
N ASP A 561 -37.59 -6.31 0.47
CA ASP A 561 -36.80 -5.21 1.06
C ASP A 561 -36.87 -5.24 2.59
N PHE A 562 -35.73 -5.56 3.24
CA PHE A 562 -35.64 -5.65 4.71
C PHE A 562 -35.98 -4.35 5.46
N THR A 563 -36.05 -3.21 4.78
CA THR A 563 -36.31 -1.88 5.39
C THR A 563 -37.80 -1.53 5.42
N LEU A 564 -38.63 -2.21 4.62
CA LEU A 564 -40.03 -1.87 4.39
C LEU A 564 -41.00 -2.64 5.31
N ASP A 565 -40.80 -3.94 5.52
CA ASP A 565 -41.66 -4.77 6.35
C ASP A 565 -40.99 -5.31 7.61
N LYS A 566 -41.77 -5.42 8.70
CA LYS A 566 -41.27 -5.89 10.00
C LYS A 566 -41.35 -7.40 10.09
N GLN A 567 -40.49 -8.09 9.34
CA GLN A 567 -40.51 -9.57 9.26
C GLN A 567 -39.26 -10.23 9.84
N SER A 568 -38.16 -9.48 9.96
CA SER A 568 -36.93 -9.96 10.59
C SER A 568 -37.15 -10.23 12.09
N VAL A 569 -36.44 -11.22 12.65
CA VAL A 569 -36.67 -11.65 14.03
C VAL A 569 -35.37 -12.09 14.72
N CYS A 570 -35.32 -11.89 16.04
CA CYS A 570 -34.36 -12.53 16.93
C CYS A 570 -35.13 -13.15 18.09
N SER A 571 -35.45 -14.44 18.02
CA SER A 571 -36.27 -15.14 19.00
C SER A 571 -35.64 -16.45 19.42
N SER A 572 -35.58 -16.69 20.74
CA SER A 572 -35.19 -17.99 21.30
C SER A 572 -36.39 -18.86 21.69
N ALA A 573 -37.63 -18.36 21.51
CA ALA A 573 -38.82 -18.92 22.15
C ALA A 573 -39.15 -20.38 21.74
N PHE A 574 -38.69 -20.85 20.59
CA PHE A 574 -39.14 -22.13 20.02
C PHE A 574 -38.03 -23.15 19.77
N PHE A 575 -36.80 -22.74 19.48
CA PHE A 575 -35.78 -23.62 18.90
C PHE A 575 -34.48 -23.75 19.73
N ASN A 576 -34.15 -22.78 20.59
CA ASN A 576 -33.06 -22.82 21.59
C ASN A 576 -31.72 -23.45 21.10
N HIS A 577 -31.34 -23.23 19.84
CA HIS A 577 -30.11 -23.73 19.23
C HIS A 577 -28.88 -22.87 19.55
N TYR A 578 -29.09 -21.67 20.07
CA TYR A 578 -28.05 -20.78 20.61
C TYR A 578 -28.20 -20.61 22.13
N GLU A 579 -27.11 -20.29 22.82
CA GLU A 579 -27.02 -20.25 24.29
C GLU A 579 -28.05 -19.32 24.96
N LYS A 580 -28.31 -18.15 24.36
CA LYS A 580 -29.19 -17.10 24.90
C LYS A 580 -29.74 -16.16 23.81
N PRO A 581 -30.88 -15.50 24.06
CA PRO A 581 -31.38 -14.46 23.16
C PRO A 581 -30.43 -13.26 23.08
N ILE A 582 -30.37 -12.63 21.90
CA ILE A 582 -29.58 -11.42 21.66
C ILE A 582 -30.39 -10.12 21.72
N ARG A 583 -31.73 -10.23 21.82
CA ARG A 583 -32.62 -9.08 22.01
C ARG A 583 -33.50 -9.31 23.23
N SER A 584 -33.87 -8.22 23.91
CA SER A 584 -34.79 -8.25 25.06
C SER A 584 -36.26 -8.45 24.66
N THR A 585 -36.58 -8.27 23.38
CA THR A 585 -37.91 -8.47 22.79
C THR A 585 -37.82 -9.50 21.67
N SER A 586 -38.88 -10.30 21.51
CA SER A 586 -39.09 -11.22 20.38
C SER A 586 -39.94 -10.60 19.26
N GLU A 587 -40.24 -9.29 19.35
CA GLU A 587 -40.99 -8.59 18.31
C GLU A 587 -40.23 -8.56 16.98
N LYS A 588 -40.98 -8.74 15.89
CA LYS A 588 -40.44 -8.62 14.55
C LYS A 588 -40.05 -7.17 14.26
N PHE A 589 -39.02 -6.99 13.45
CA PHE A 589 -38.44 -5.69 13.14
C PHE A 589 -38.08 -5.56 11.66
N SER A 590 -37.87 -4.32 11.23
CA SER A 590 -37.19 -3.96 10.00
C SER A 590 -35.86 -3.29 10.32
N ILE A 591 -35.01 -3.10 9.32
CA ILE A 591 -33.66 -2.55 9.50
C ILE A 591 -33.53 -1.17 8.84
N THR A 592 -32.55 -0.37 9.26
CA THR A 592 -32.13 0.82 8.50
C THR A 592 -31.05 0.50 7.49
N ASP A 593 -30.11 -0.37 7.86
CA ASP A 593 -29.06 -0.86 6.97
C ASP A 593 -28.55 -2.22 7.44
N TYR A 594 -27.88 -2.96 6.56
CA TYR A 594 -27.11 -4.16 6.89
C TYR A 594 -25.81 -4.21 6.08
N GLU A 595 -24.81 -4.85 6.67
CA GLU A 595 -23.52 -5.07 6.03
C GLU A 595 -23.09 -6.52 6.21
N VAL A 596 -22.38 -7.05 5.21
CA VAL A 596 -21.74 -8.35 5.28
C VAL A 596 -20.25 -8.18 5.01
N PHE A 597 -19.43 -8.77 5.87
CA PHE A 597 -17.98 -8.75 5.80
C PHE A 597 -17.46 -10.16 5.58
N THR A 598 -16.41 -10.34 4.78
CA THR A 598 -15.56 -11.53 4.88
C THR A 598 -14.39 -11.25 5.82
N VAL A 599 -14.06 -12.23 6.66
CA VAL A 599 -12.99 -12.14 7.66
C VAL A 599 -11.76 -12.83 7.11
N ILE A 600 -10.68 -12.07 6.94
CA ILE A 600 -9.41 -12.53 6.38
C ILE A 600 -8.35 -12.46 7.47
N THR A 601 -7.61 -13.55 7.70
CA THR A 601 -6.42 -13.52 8.54
C THR A 601 -5.34 -12.68 7.88
N LYS A 602 -4.86 -11.65 8.56
CA LYS A 602 -3.64 -10.94 8.17
C LYS A 602 -2.50 -11.95 8.22
N SER A 603 -1.91 -12.26 7.07
CA SER A 603 -0.83 -13.24 6.98
C SER A 603 0.30 -12.85 7.95
N SER A 604 0.49 -13.62 9.02
CA SER A 604 1.82 -13.79 9.56
C SER A 604 2.59 -14.58 8.52
N CYS A 605 3.72 -14.05 8.06
CA CYS A 605 4.64 -14.81 7.23
C CYS A 605 5.06 -16.04 8.04
N SER A 606 4.48 -17.20 7.75
CA SER A 606 4.87 -18.46 8.35
C SER A 606 6.25 -18.79 7.80
N ILE A 607 7.25 -18.59 8.64
CA ILE A 607 8.63 -19.02 8.44
C ILE A 607 8.60 -20.54 8.28
N SER A 608 8.97 -21.03 7.10
CA SER A 608 9.40 -22.42 6.86
C SER A 608 10.86 -22.42 6.44
#